data_AF-A0A099NRU4-F1
#
_entry.id   AF-A0A099NRU4-F1
#
_cell.length_a   1.000
_cell.length_b   1.000
_cell.length_c   1.000
_cell.angle_alpha   90.00
_cell.angle_beta   90.00
_cell.angle_gamma   90.00
#
_symmetry.space_group_name_H-M   'P 1'
#
loop_
_entity.id
_entity.type
_entity.pdbx_description
1 polymer ?
#
loop_
_entity_poly.entity_id
_entity_poly.type
_entity_poly.pdbx_seq_one_letter_code
_entity_poly.pdbx_strand_id
1 'polypeptide(L)'
;MAEFAYNSSHQVSIGSSPFEVCYGYLPDSPMFISSSRVSSRRYSNKAEEFALEMKVIMENVKENMIEAQRSQETQHNKSRVYETFEVGDWILLHKDVYGSDRLYYKIKPVYYGPYKVVKKISDNAYEVDLPKTNKKDRVINVRWLRRFLQADKQFPKIIGIAGIDETNDTLDVYWKDCDPCHSSSIPFSLFLEIPEDLQRTLWDNAKAIDKDNKLRYEVSKAAG
;
A
#
# COMPACT_ATOMS: atom_id res chain seq x y z
N MET A 1 0.73 -9.05 -38.09
CA MET A 1 0.23 -7.64 -38.13
C MET A 1 0.54 -6.86 -36.85
N ALA A 2 0.45 -7.45 -35.64
CA ALA A 2 0.74 -6.73 -34.39
C ALA A 2 2.19 -6.21 -34.30
N GLU A 3 3.18 -7.00 -34.69
CA GLU A 3 4.60 -6.61 -34.68
C GLU A 3 4.88 -5.39 -35.57
N PHE A 4 4.39 -5.41 -36.81
CA PHE A 4 4.54 -4.28 -37.74
C PHE A 4 3.91 -3.01 -37.16
N ALA A 5 2.67 -3.11 -36.65
CA ALA A 5 1.97 -1.98 -36.05
C ALA A 5 2.71 -1.40 -34.84
N TYR A 6 3.29 -2.26 -33.99
CA TYR A 6 4.09 -1.81 -32.84
C TYR A 6 5.38 -1.12 -33.27
N ASN A 7 6.12 -1.69 -34.23
CA ASN A 7 7.40 -1.15 -34.70
C ASN A 7 7.23 0.11 -35.56
N SER A 8 6.09 0.26 -36.25
CA SER A 8 5.77 1.45 -37.04
C SER A 8 5.07 2.56 -36.24
N SER A 9 4.66 2.29 -35.00
CA SER A 9 4.01 3.27 -34.15
C SER A 9 5.02 4.21 -33.50
N HIS A 10 4.61 5.47 -33.29
CA HIS A 10 5.42 6.47 -32.62
C HIS A 10 5.56 6.15 -31.13
N GLN A 11 6.80 6.12 -30.62
CA GLN A 11 7.08 5.95 -29.21
C GLN A 11 7.54 7.27 -28.58
N VAL A 12 6.77 7.78 -27.62
CA VAL A 12 7.02 9.06 -26.95
C VAL A 12 8.40 9.12 -26.28
N SER A 13 8.88 8.02 -25.70
CA SER A 13 10.19 7.95 -25.03
C SER A 13 11.38 8.06 -25.98
N ILE A 14 11.18 7.73 -27.26
CA ILE A 14 12.22 7.73 -28.31
C ILE A 14 12.04 8.95 -29.23
N GLY A 15 10.81 9.48 -29.34
CA GLY A 15 10.46 10.58 -30.23
C GLY A 15 10.22 10.16 -31.68
N SER A 16 10.38 8.87 -32.01
CA SER A 16 10.26 8.29 -33.35
C SER A 16 9.68 6.86 -33.27
N SER A 17 9.43 6.23 -34.43
CA SER A 17 9.06 4.81 -34.45
C SER A 17 10.32 3.91 -34.37
N PRO A 18 10.28 2.76 -33.66
CA PRO A 18 11.41 1.83 -33.63
C PRO A 18 11.91 1.44 -35.03
N PHE A 19 11.00 1.29 -36.00
CA PHE A 19 11.35 1.00 -37.39
C PHE A 19 12.20 2.11 -38.01
N GLU A 20 11.80 3.37 -37.84
CA GLU A 20 12.53 4.53 -38.34
C GLU A 20 13.91 4.65 -37.69
N VAL A 21 14.03 4.36 -36.39
CA VAL A 21 15.32 4.36 -35.69
C VAL A 21 16.26 3.28 -36.22
N CYS A 22 15.73 2.09 -36.55
CA CYS A 22 16.55 1.00 -37.08
C CYS A 22 16.95 1.19 -38.56
N TYR A 23 16.04 1.74 -39.38
CA TYR A 23 16.19 1.76 -40.84
C TYR A 23 16.35 3.16 -41.45
N GLY A 24 16.16 4.23 -40.67
CA GLY A 24 16.28 5.61 -41.12
C GLY A 24 15.11 6.12 -41.97
N TYR A 25 14.03 5.33 -42.09
CA TYR A 25 12.83 5.71 -42.85
C TYR A 25 11.58 5.06 -42.26
N LEU A 26 10.41 5.67 -42.50
CA LEU A 26 9.12 5.14 -42.08
C LEU A 26 8.67 4.00 -43.02
N PRO A 27 8.07 2.92 -42.50
CA PRO A 27 7.61 1.83 -43.33
C PRO A 27 6.43 2.28 -44.21
N ASP A 28 6.45 1.91 -45.49
CA ASP A 28 5.31 2.12 -46.37
C ASP A 28 4.09 1.34 -45.83
N SER A 29 2.90 1.95 -45.88
CA SER A 29 1.67 1.27 -45.47
C SER A 29 1.50 -0.04 -46.25
N PRO A 30 1.11 -1.16 -45.61
CA PRO A 30 0.93 -2.45 -46.29
C PRO A 30 -0.04 -2.40 -47.48
N MET A 31 -0.89 -1.38 -47.54
CA MET A 31 -1.84 -1.13 -48.63
C MET A 31 -1.21 -0.47 -49.87
N PHE A 32 0.03 0.03 -49.77
CA PHE A 32 0.69 0.86 -50.77
C PHE A 32 1.89 0.17 -51.44
N ILE A 33 1.75 -1.14 -51.74
CA ILE A 33 2.73 -1.86 -52.58
C ILE A 33 2.51 -1.44 -54.04
N SER A 34 2.93 -0.22 -54.39
CA SER A 34 3.10 0.15 -55.80
C SER A 34 4.41 -0.46 -56.29
N SER A 35 4.31 -1.41 -57.21
CA SER A 35 5.42 -2.10 -57.86
C SER A 35 6.40 -1.16 -58.58
N SER A 36 6.08 0.12 -58.72
CA SER A 36 6.93 1.12 -59.37
C SER A 36 8.09 1.63 -58.51
N ARG A 37 8.08 1.45 -57.18
CA ARG A 37 9.17 1.92 -56.29
C ARG A 37 10.30 0.92 -56.06
N VAL A 38 10.14 -0.32 -56.50
CA VAL A 38 11.17 -1.37 -56.31
C VAL A 38 12.38 -1.16 -57.26
N SER A 39 12.25 -0.30 -58.28
CA SER A 39 13.28 -0.15 -59.33
C SER A 39 14.22 1.05 -59.19
N SER A 40 14.17 1.87 -58.13
CA SER A 40 15.01 3.08 -58.01
C SER A 40 15.89 3.19 -56.77
N ARG A 41 15.84 2.26 -55.81
CA ARG A 41 16.81 2.19 -54.70
C ARG A 41 18.12 1.55 -55.17
N ARG A 42 18.71 2.13 -56.22
CA ARG A 42 20.06 1.82 -56.65
C ARG A 42 21.02 2.38 -55.61
N TYR A 43 21.93 1.53 -55.14
CA TYR A 43 23.19 1.93 -54.56
C TYR A 43 23.81 3.05 -55.42
N SER A 44 23.85 4.27 -54.92
CA SER A 44 24.48 5.42 -55.58
C SER A 44 24.81 6.45 -54.52
N ASN A 45 26.09 6.77 -54.34
CA ASN A 45 26.76 7.94 -53.74
C ASN A 45 26.17 8.64 -52.48
N LYS A 46 25.09 8.13 -51.89
CA LYS A 46 24.32 8.67 -50.76
C LYS A 46 24.47 7.84 -49.48
N ALA A 47 25.33 6.83 -49.50
CA ALA A 47 25.56 5.99 -48.32
C ALA A 47 26.19 6.80 -47.18
N GLU A 48 27.04 7.78 -47.50
CA GLU A 48 27.65 8.67 -46.51
C GLU A 48 26.63 9.65 -45.92
N GLU A 49 25.78 10.26 -46.77
CA GLU A 49 24.65 11.10 -46.33
C GLU A 49 23.68 10.32 -45.42
N PHE A 50 23.31 9.11 -45.82
CA PHE A 50 22.44 8.23 -45.02
C PHE A 50 23.09 7.84 -43.68
N ALA A 51 24.39 7.55 -43.67
CA ALA A 51 25.11 7.26 -42.44
C ALA A 51 25.15 8.48 -41.49
N LEU A 52 25.26 9.69 -42.04
CA LEU A 52 25.15 10.93 -41.27
C LEU A 52 23.74 11.13 -40.72
N GLU A 53 22.70 10.95 -41.53
CA GLU A 53 21.30 11.02 -41.09
C GLU A 53 21.01 10.01 -39.97
N MET A 54 21.47 8.77 -40.12
CA MET A 54 21.31 7.72 -39.11
C MET A 54 22.02 8.09 -37.79
N LYS A 55 23.21 8.70 -37.85
CA LYS A 55 23.91 9.19 -36.65
C LYS A 55 23.10 10.26 -35.93
N VAL A 56 22.55 11.22 -36.67
CA VAL A 56 21.70 12.28 -36.10
C VAL A 56 20.45 11.68 -35.44
N ILE A 57 19.80 10.72 -36.09
CA ILE A 57 18.64 10.00 -35.52
C ILE A 57 19.04 9.32 -34.21
N MET A 58 20.16 8.58 -34.19
CA MET A 58 20.62 7.90 -32.97
C MET A 58 20.98 8.86 -31.84
N GLU A 59 21.59 10.00 -32.14
CA GLU A 59 21.90 11.04 -31.15
C GLU A 59 20.63 11.61 -30.53
N ASN A 60 19.65 12.02 -31.35
CA ASN A 60 18.36 12.52 -30.88
C ASN A 60 17.62 11.48 -30.02
N VAL A 61 17.59 10.22 -30.47
CA VAL A 61 16.97 9.11 -29.73
C VAL A 61 17.61 8.92 -28.36
N LYS A 62 18.94 9.01 -28.29
CA LYS A 62 19.67 8.89 -27.03
C LYS A 62 19.31 10.02 -26.06
N GLU A 63 19.25 11.25 -26.55
CA GLU A 63 18.84 12.41 -25.74
C GLU A 63 17.40 12.26 -25.23
N ASN A 64 16.47 11.92 -26.12
CA ASN A 64 15.07 11.68 -25.78
C ASN A 64 14.91 10.58 -24.72
N MET A 65 15.67 9.48 -24.84
CA MET A 65 15.62 8.40 -23.86
C MET A 65 16.12 8.84 -22.47
N ILE A 66 17.19 9.67 -22.42
CA ILE A 66 17.70 10.20 -21.16
C ILE A 66 16.65 11.11 -20.50
N GLU A 67 16.03 12.00 -21.28
CA GLU A 67 14.98 12.88 -20.77
C GLU A 67 13.75 12.10 -20.30
N ALA A 68 13.30 11.13 -21.10
CA ALA A 68 12.17 10.27 -20.76
C ALA A 68 12.45 9.47 -19.49
N GLN A 69 13.65 8.91 -19.34
CA GLN A 69 14.05 8.19 -18.12
C GLN A 69 14.03 9.12 -16.90
N ARG A 70 14.56 10.35 -17.04
CA ARG A 70 14.53 11.35 -15.95
C ARG A 70 13.12 11.74 -15.56
N SER A 71 12.24 11.96 -16.54
CA SER A 71 10.83 12.30 -16.30
C SER A 71 10.10 11.14 -15.60
N GLN A 72 10.29 9.91 -16.08
CA GLN A 72 9.73 8.70 -15.46
C GLN A 72 10.24 8.52 -14.02
N GLU A 73 11.53 8.72 -13.76
CA GLU A 73 12.11 8.66 -12.42
C GLU A 73 11.49 9.71 -11.50
N THR A 74 11.41 10.97 -11.92
CA THR A 74 10.80 12.02 -11.09
C THR A 74 9.34 11.73 -10.80
N GLN A 75 8.57 11.26 -11.79
CA GLN A 75 7.16 10.92 -11.61
C GLN A 75 6.98 9.72 -10.69
N HIS A 76 7.78 8.67 -10.85
CA HIS A 76 7.73 7.47 -10.01
C HIS A 76 8.15 7.76 -8.57
N ASN A 77 9.15 8.62 -8.37
CA ASN A 77 9.64 8.97 -7.04
C ASN A 77 8.65 9.85 -6.24
N LYS A 78 7.70 10.55 -6.88
CA LYS A 78 6.69 11.38 -6.18
C LYS A 78 5.81 10.58 -5.22
N SER A 79 5.44 9.34 -5.58
CA SER A 79 4.59 8.48 -4.76
C SER A 79 5.38 7.53 -3.86
N ARG A 80 6.72 7.63 -3.83
CA ARG A 80 7.56 6.70 -3.09
C ARG A 80 7.57 7.09 -1.61
N VAL A 81 6.99 6.24 -0.78
CA VAL A 81 7.12 6.33 0.67
C VAL A 81 8.37 5.59 1.09
N TYR A 82 9.31 6.29 1.71
CA TYR A 82 10.54 5.71 2.25
C TYR A 82 10.28 5.25 3.68
N GLU A 83 9.91 3.99 3.85
CA GLU A 83 9.89 3.35 5.17
C GLU A 83 11.22 2.61 5.35
N THR A 84 11.98 2.95 6.39
CA THR A 84 13.23 2.27 6.73
C THR A 84 13.04 1.46 8.00
N PHE A 85 13.78 0.35 8.10
CA PHE A 85 13.75 -0.54 9.26
C PHE A 85 15.16 -0.80 9.76
N GLU A 86 15.31 -0.97 11.06
CA GLU A 86 16.55 -1.38 11.68
C GLU A 86 16.53 -2.85 12.07
N VAL A 87 17.72 -3.42 12.29
CA VAL A 87 17.84 -4.80 12.77
C VAL A 87 17.24 -4.87 14.16
N GLY A 88 16.26 -5.75 14.32
CA GLY A 88 15.54 -5.94 15.56
C GLY A 88 14.13 -5.36 15.59
N ASP A 89 13.77 -4.54 14.61
CA ASP A 89 12.40 -4.01 14.48
C ASP A 89 11.39 -5.13 14.25
N TRP A 90 10.20 -4.93 14.81
CA TRP A 90 9.05 -5.76 14.53
C TRP A 90 8.28 -5.20 13.32
N ILE A 91 7.96 -6.09 12.40
CA ILE A 91 7.30 -5.77 11.14
C ILE A 91 6.16 -6.73 10.86
N LEU A 92 5.18 -6.26 10.11
CA LEU A 92 4.11 -7.03 9.54
C LEU A 92 4.43 -7.35 8.08
N LEU A 93 4.12 -8.58 7.66
CA LEU A 93 4.38 -9.04 6.30
C LEU A 93 3.11 -9.05 5.45
N HIS A 94 3.12 -8.40 4.30
CA HIS A 94 1.96 -8.41 3.39
C HIS A 94 1.70 -9.80 2.80
N LYS A 95 0.44 -10.16 2.61
CA LYS A 95 0.08 -11.50 2.12
C LYS A 95 0.60 -11.86 0.73
N ASP A 96 0.80 -10.86 -0.13
CA ASP A 96 1.16 -11.06 -1.55
C ASP A 96 2.68 -11.21 -1.78
N VAL A 97 3.49 -11.30 -0.72
CA VAL A 97 4.97 -11.39 -0.81
C VAL A 97 5.45 -12.56 -1.67
N TYR A 98 4.80 -13.71 -1.52
CA TYR A 98 5.14 -14.93 -2.26
C TYR A 98 4.24 -15.19 -3.47
N GLY A 99 3.50 -14.16 -3.90
CA GLY A 99 2.44 -14.30 -4.88
C GLY A 99 1.09 -14.56 -4.21
N SER A 100 0.05 -14.06 -4.86
CA SER A 100 -1.32 -14.18 -4.37
C SER A 100 -1.87 -15.58 -4.66
N ASP A 101 -2.42 -16.22 -3.63
CA ASP A 101 -3.40 -17.28 -3.85
C ASP A 101 -4.66 -16.62 -4.44
N ARG A 102 -5.12 -17.10 -5.60
CA ARG A 102 -6.16 -16.42 -6.41
C ARG A 102 -7.50 -16.27 -5.68
N LEU A 103 -7.66 -16.90 -4.52
CA LEU A 103 -8.85 -16.81 -3.68
C LEU A 103 -8.72 -15.69 -2.63
N TYR A 104 -9.17 -14.50 -3.01
CA TYR A 104 -9.41 -13.39 -2.09
C TYR A 104 -10.70 -13.64 -1.31
N TYR A 105 -10.58 -14.06 -0.06
CA TYR A 105 -11.72 -14.14 0.87
C TYR A 105 -11.85 -12.83 1.63
N LYS A 106 -13.08 -12.32 1.78
CA LYS A 106 -13.40 -11.03 2.42
C LYS A 106 -12.92 -10.89 3.87
N ILE A 107 -12.52 -11.98 4.53
CA ILE A 107 -12.19 -12.02 5.98
C ILE A 107 -10.74 -12.53 6.23
N LYS A 108 -9.86 -12.61 5.22
CA LYS A 108 -8.46 -12.97 5.47
C LYS A 108 -7.64 -11.73 5.87
N PRO A 109 -6.73 -11.83 6.85
CA PRO A 109 -5.85 -10.73 7.19
C PRO A 109 -4.95 -10.38 6.01
N VAL A 110 -4.79 -9.08 5.77
CA VAL A 110 -3.94 -8.53 4.70
C VAL A 110 -2.45 -8.67 5.05
N TYR A 111 -2.14 -8.62 6.35
CA TYR A 111 -0.80 -8.73 6.87
C TYR A 111 -0.69 -9.90 7.86
N TYR A 112 0.43 -10.59 7.84
CA TYR A 112 0.76 -11.70 8.71
C TYR A 112 1.83 -11.32 9.70
N GLY A 113 1.60 -11.70 10.96
CA GLY A 113 2.56 -11.82 12.06
C GLY A 113 3.32 -10.54 12.41
N PRO A 114 3.69 -10.32 13.68
CA PRO A 114 4.90 -9.57 13.95
C PRO A 114 6.10 -10.50 13.71
N TYR A 115 6.91 -10.17 12.72
CA TYR A 115 8.20 -10.80 12.45
C TYR A 115 9.33 -9.83 12.76
N LYS A 116 10.52 -10.37 13.05
CA LYS A 116 11.67 -9.55 13.40
C LYS A 116 12.59 -9.37 12.19
N VAL A 117 13.08 -8.15 11.98
CA VAL A 117 14.13 -7.89 10.99
C VAL A 117 15.45 -8.43 11.53
N VAL A 118 16.05 -9.36 10.78
CA VAL A 118 17.33 -10.01 11.14
C VAL A 118 18.50 -9.25 10.56
N LYS A 119 18.36 -8.75 9.32
CA LYS A 119 19.45 -8.09 8.61
C LYS A 119 18.90 -7.08 7.60
N LYS A 120 19.56 -5.93 7.53
CA LYS A 120 19.36 -4.95 6.45
C LYS A 120 20.31 -5.27 5.29
N ILE A 121 19.77 -5.58 4.11
CA ILE A 121 20.57 -5.87 2.91
C ILE A 121 20.71 -4.60 2.08
N SER A 122 19.60 -3.87 1.88
CA SER A 122 19.57 -2.54 1.28
C SER A 122 18.38 -1.76 1.84
N ASP A 123 18.26 -0.47 1.52
CA ASP A 123 17.09 0.32 1.94
C ASP A 123 15.76 -0.23 1.42
N ASN A 124 15.81 -1.04 0.35
CA ASN A 124 14.64 -1.63 -0.31
C ASN A 124 14.42 -3.12 0.03
N ALA A 125 15.37 -3.78 0.71
CA ALA A 125 15.32 -5.22 0.94
C ALA A 125 15.88 -5.61 2.32
N TYR A 126 15.08 -6.38 3.06
CA TYR A 126 15.37 -6.78 4.43
C TYR A 126 15.23 -8.30 4.58
N GLU A 127 16.09 -8.90 5.39
CA GLU A 127 15.97 -10.31 5.80
C GLU A 127 15.09 -10.39 7.05
N VAL A 128 14.03 -11.19 6.97
CA VAL A 128 13.00 -11.33 8.01
C VAL A 128 13.07 -12.71 8.65
N ASP A 129 12.87 -12.79 9.95
CA ASP A 129 12.83 -14.07 10.67
C ASP A 129 11.48 -14.76 10.46
N LEU A 130 11.42 -15.63 9.45
CA LEU A 130 10.23 -16.41 9.13
C LEU A 130 10.36 -17.86 9.61
N PRO A 131 9.39 -18.38 10.38
CA PRO A 131 9.40 -19.77 10.81
C PRO A 131 9.16 -20.69 9.61
N LYS A 132 10.06 -21.66 9.39
CA LYS A 132 9.96 -22.72 8.36
C LYS A 132 10.12 -22.28 6.90
N THR A 133 10.86 -21.19 6.65
CA THR A 133 11.20 -20.74 5.29
C THR A 133 12.70 -20.85 5.01
N ASN A 134 13.08 -21.24 3.78
CA ASN A 134 14.47 -21.27 3.32
C ASN A 134 15.10 -19.87 3.38
N LYS A 135 16.40 -19.76 3.66
CA LYS A 135 17.09 -18.46 3.79
C LYS A 135 16.91 -17.54 2.57
N LYS A 136 16.82 -18.10 1.37
CA LYS A 136 16.65 -17.33 0.12
C LYS A 136 15.31 -16.59 0.07
N ASP A 137 14.26 -17.18 0.62
CA ASP A 137 12.91 -16.62 0.56
C ASP A 137 12.61 -15.70 1.76
N ARG A 138 13.58 -15.47 2.64
CA ARG A 138 13.49 -14.53 3.77
C ARG A 138 13.81 -13.09 3.41
N VAL A 139 14.36 -12.87 2.22
CA VAL A 139 14.68 -11.52 1.72
C VAL A 139 13.45 -10.92 1.07
N ILE A 140 12.90 -9.89 1.70
CA ILE A 140 11.61 -9.32 1.32
C ILE A 140 11.81 -7.84 0.99
N ASN A 141 11.12 -7.40 -0.07
CA ASN A 141 11.11 -6.01 -0.47
C ASN A 141 10.31 -5.14 0.53
N VAL A 142 10.82 -3.95 0.82
CA VAL A 142 10.23 -2.99 1.77
C VAL A 142 8.77 -2.65 1.46
N ARG A 143 8.36 -2.68 0.19
CA ARG A 143 6.96 -2.48 -0.25
C ARG A 143 5.97 -3.42 0.44
N TRP A 144 6.44 -4.59 0.83
CA TRP A 144 5.61 -5.62 1.46
C TRP A 144 5.75 -5.66 2.98
N LEU A 145 6.54 -4.76 3.55
CA LEU A 145 6.75 -4.65 4.97
C LEU A 145 5.96 -3.47 5.50
N ARG A 146 5.49 -3.59 6.74
CA ARG A 146 4.87 -2.48 7.46
C ARG A 146 5.35 -2.51 8.89
N ARG A 147 5.66 -1.37 9.50
CA ARG A 147 6.06 -1.35 10.91
C ARG A 147 4.97 -1.93 11.81
N PHE A 148 5.35 -2.86 12.67
CA PHE A 148 4.48 -3.35 13.72
C PHE A 148 4.53 -2.37 14.89
N LEU A 149 3.45 -1.62 15.09
CA LEU A 149 3.26 -0.86 16.31
C LEU A 149 2.66 -1.82 17.33
N GLN A 150 3.47 -2.25 18.29
CA GLN A 150 2.91 -2.88 19.49
C GLN A 150 2.03 -1.81 20.11
N ALA A 151 0.71 -2.01 20.06
CA ALA A 151 -0.19 -1.18 20.83
C ALA A 151 0.32 -1.27 22.26
N ASP A 152 0.80 -0.13 22.78
CA ASP A 152 0.91 0.02 24.22
C ASP A 152 -0.44 -0.41 24.78
N LYS A 153 -0.50 -0.98 25.97
CA LYS A 153 -1.77 -1.41 26.59
C LYS A 153 -2.71 -0.22 26.91
N GLN A 154 -2.71 0.84 26.11
CA GLN A 154 -3.80 1.79 26.01
C GLN A 154 -4.99 1.04 25.44
N PHE A 155 -5.73 0.40 26.35
CA PHE A 155 -7.14 0.14 26.12
C PHE A 155 -7.78 1.42 25.58
N PRO A 156 -8.72 1.32 24.61
CA PRO A 156 -9.45 2.48 24.17
C PRO A 156 -9.99 3.23 25.40
N LYS A 157 -9.85 4.56 25.40
CA LYS A 157 -10.15 5.36 26.59
C LYS A 157 -11.61 5.19 26.97
N ILE A 158 -11.92 4.76 28.19
CA ILE A 158 -13.31 4.65 28.65
C ILE A 158 -13.95 6.04 28.70
N ILE A 159 -15.14 6.18 28.11
CA ILE A 159 -15.93 7.44 28.08
C ILE A 159 -17.05 7.41 29.12
N GLY A 160 -17.64 6.25 29.40
CA GLY A 160 -18.82 6.14 30.24
C GLY A 160 -19.04 4.73 30.76
N ILE A 161 -19.80 4.62 31.85
CA ILE A 161 -20.31 3.36 32.39
C ILE A 161 -21.79 3.28 32.01
N ALA A 162 -22.15 2.22 31.30
CA ALA A 162 -23.50 1.93 30.84
C ALA A 162 -24.32 1.17 31.89
N GLY A 163 -23.66 0.29 32.64
CA GLY A 163 -24.29 -0.59 33.61
C GLY A 163 -23.28 -1.12 34.64
N ILE A 164 -23.78 -1.41 35.82
CA ILE A 164 -23.01 -1.97 36.94
C ILE A 164 -23.67 -3.31 37.28
N ASP A 165 -22.92 -4.40 37.15
CA ASP A 165 -23.36 -5.72 37.59
C ASP A 165 -22.61 -6.10 38.88
N GLU A 166 -23.26 -5.88 40.01
CA GLU A 166 -22.74 -6.19 41.34
C GLU A 166 -22.58 -7.70 41.57
N THR A 167 -23.28 -8.55 40.81
CA THR A 167 -23.26 -10.01 41.03
C THR A 167 -22.01 -10.66 40.48
N ASN A 168 -21.50 -10.16 39.35
CA ASN A 168 -20.31 -10.68 38.68
C ASN A 168 -19.08 -9.77 38.82
N ASP A 169 -19.19 -8.65 39.55
CA ASP A 169 -18.13 -7.63 39.70
C ASP A 169 -17.64 -7.10 38.34
N THR A 170 -18.59 -6.87 37.43
CA THR A 170 -18.35 -6.39 36.07
C THR A 170 -19.03 -5.06 35.79
N LEU A 171 -18.37 -4.24 34.98
CA LEU A 171 -18.87 -2.95 34.52
C LEU A 171 -19.06 -2.99 33.01
N ASP A 172 -20.23 -2.59 32.55
CA ASP A 172 -20.45 -2.35 31.13
C ASP A 172 -19.98 -0.93 30.79
N VAL A 173 -19.03 -0.82 29.87
CA VAL A 173 -18.38 0.45 29.56
C VAL A 173 -18.49 0.83 28.09
N TYR A 174 -18.54 2.14 27.84
CA TYR A 174 -18.43 2.73 26.52
C TYR A 174 -16.99 3.13 26.24
N TRP A 175 -16.53 2.76 25.05
CA TRP A 175 -15.17 3.00 24.60
C TRP A 175 -15.09 4.24 23.71
N LYS A 176 -13.98 4.97 23.82
CA LYS A 176 -13.64 6.02 22.85
C LYS A 176 -13.35 5.39 21.49
N ASP A 177 -13.97 5.98 20.47
CA ASP A 177 -13.92 5.55 19.07
C ASP A 177 -14.70 4.26 18.75
N CYS A 178 -15.57 3.80 19.66
CA CYS A 178 -16.59 2.78 19.38
C CYS A 178 -17.99 3.39 19.23
N ASP A 179 -18.89 2.66 18.58
CA ASP A 179 -20.30 3.06 18.46
C ASP A 179 -20.92 3.29 19.85
N PRO A 180 -21.60 4.43 20.10
CA PRO A 180 -22.18 4.74 21.41
C PRO A 180 -23.26 3.77 21.88
N CYS A 181 -23.80 2.94 20.99
CA CYS A 181 -24.78 1.91 21.33
C CYS A 181 -24.14 0.57 21.71
N HIS A 182 -22.82 0.45 21.61
CA HIS A 182 -22.09 -0.78 21.92
C HIS A 182 -21.33 -0.61 23.23
N SER A 183 -21.81 -1.28 24.27
CA SER A 183 -21.08 -1.46 25.52
C SER A 183 -20.33 -2.79 25.50
N SER A 184 -19.26 -2.88 26.28
CA SER A 184 -18.59 -4.15 26.57
C SER A 184 -18.41 -4.31 28.07
N SER A 185 -18.61 -5.53 28.56
CA SER A 185 -18.40 -5.86 29.97
C SER A 185 -16.90 -6.01 30.25
N ILE A 186 -16.41 -5.28 31.24
CA ILE A 186 -15.06 -5.39 31.77
C ILE A 186 -15.10 -5.77 33.25
N PRO A 187 -14.10 -6.52 33.76
CA PRO A 187 -14.00 -6.76 35.20
C PRO A 187 -13.63 -5.47 35.94
N PHE A 188 -14.12 -5.31 37.17
CA PHE A 188 -13.85 -4.13 37.99
C PHE A 188 -12.35 -3.88 38.22
N SER A 189 -11.56 -4.96 38.32
CA SER A 189 -10.10 -4.90 38.45
C SER A 189 -9.43 -4.11 37.32
N LEU A 190 -9.95 -4.21 36.09
CA LEU A 190 -9.42 -3.50 34.93
C LEU A 190 -9.79 -2.01 34.94
N PHE A 191 -10.94 -1.66 35.53
CA PHE A 191 -11.34 -0.27 35.72
C PHE A 191 -10.41 0.48 36.69
N LEU A 192 -9.86 -0.24 37.68
CA LEU A 192 -8.91 0.33 38.65
C LEU A 192 -7.54 0.67 38.05
N GLU A 193 -7.19 0.16 36.86
CA GLU A 193 -5.92 0.46 36.18
C GLU A 193 -5.92 1.87 35.52
N ILE A 194 -7.08 2.53 35.47
CA ILE A 194 -7.29 3.84 34.83
C ILE A 194 -6.86 4.98 35.79
N PRO A 195 -6.49 6.20 35.32
CA PRO A 195 -6.22 7.31 36.24
C PRO A 195 -7.38 7.62 37.20
N GLU A 196 -7.07 7.83 38.49
CA GLU A 196 -8.07 8.01 39.56
C GLU A 196 -9.07 9.15 39.29
N ASP A 197 -8.62 10.26 38.70
CA ASP A 197 -9.49 11.40 38.37
C ASP A 197 -10.61 11.00 37.40
N LEU A 198 -10.27 10.18 36.40
CA LEU A 198 -11.23 9.70 35.43
C LEU A 198 -12.17 8.66 36.05
N GLN A 199 -11.65 7.76 36.90
CA GLN A 199 -12.47 6.79 37.62
C GLN A 199 -13.57 7.47 38.43
N ARG A 200 -13.20 8.49 39.24
CA ARG A 200 -14.17 9.24 40.06
C ARG A 200 -15.24 9.89 39.21
N THR A 201 -14.83 10.59 38.15
CA THR A 201 -15.75 11.27 37.23
C THR A 201 -16.75 10.30 36.59
N LEU A 202 -16.27 9.14 36.12
CA LEU A 202 -17.11 8.12 35.50
C LEU A 202 -18.08 7.49 36.52
N TRP A 203 -17.61 7.23 37.73
CA TRP A 203 -18.41 6.64 38.81
C TRP A 203 -19.52 7.57 39.29
N ASP A 204 -19.22 8.87 39.44
CA ASP A 204 -20.20 9.88 39.86
C ASP A 204 -21.29 10.06 38.80
N ASN A 205 -20.91 10.07 37.52
CA ASN A 205 -21.86 10.13 36.41
C ASN A 205 -22.76 8.88 36.37
N ALA A 206 -22.19 7.69 36.56
CA ALA A 206 -22.95 6.44 36.59
C ALA A 206 -24.00 6.42 37.70
N LYS A 207 -23.62 6.86 38.92
CA LYS A 207 -24.55 6.95 40.06
C LYS A 207 -25.67 7.96 39.84
N ALA A 208 -25.37 9.09 39.20
CA ALA A 208 -26.37 10.09 38.88
C ALA A 208 -27.44 9.52 37.91
N ILE A 209 -26.99 8.77 36.89
CA ILE A 209 -27.87 8.11 35.91
C ILE A 209 -28.71 7.01 36.57
N ASP A 210 -28.11 6.16 37.41
CA ASP A 210 -28.84 5.09 38.11
C ASP A 210 -29.94 5.65 39.03
N LYS A 211 -29.65 6.75 39.74
CA LYS A 211 -30.64 7.44 40.57
C LYS A 211 -31.81 7.99 39.75
N ASP A 212 -31.54 8.61 38.59
CA ASP A 212 -32.58 9.12 37.69
C ASP A 212 -33.45 7.99 37.12
N ASN A 213 -32.83 6.87 36.71
CA ASN A 213 -33.54 5.70 36.23
C ASN A 213 -34.44 5.06 37.30
N LYS A 214 -33.97 4.97 38.55
CA LYS A 214 -34.79 4.50 39.69
C LYS A 214 -36.02 5.39 39.92
N LEU A 215 -35.84 6.71 39.91
CA LEU A 215 -36.95 7.67 40.04
C LEU A 215 -37.96 7.55 38.89
N ARG A 216 -37.50 7.41 37.64
CA ARG A 216 -38.37 7.21 36.46
C ARG A 216 -39.18 5.91 36.56
N TYR A 217 -38.56 4.84 37.04
CA TYR A 217 -39.25 3.56 37.24
C TYR A 217 -40.33 3.66 38.32
N GLU A 218 -40.06 4.34 39.44
CA GLU A 218 -41.05 4.57 40.51
C GLU A 218 -42.23 5.41 40.03
N VAL A 219 -41.98 6.49 39.28
CA VAL A 219 -43.05 7.34 38.71
C VAL A 219 -43.88 6.57 37.69
N SER A 220 -43.25 5.77 36.82
CA SER A 220 -43.98 4.93 35.86
C SER A 220 -44.82 3.86 36.53
N LYS A 221 -44.36 3.30 37.66
CA LYS A 221 -45.10 2.29 38.43
C LYS A 221 -46.26 2.91 39.24
N ALA A 222 -46.15 4.18 39.61
CA ALA A 222 -47.22 4.92 40.30
C ALA A 222 -48.30 5.47 39.34
N ALA A 223 -48.01 5.57 38.05
CA ALA A 223 -48.89 6.14 37.03
C ALA A 223 -49.68 5.10 36.20
N GLY A 224 -49.43 3.80 36.40
CA GLY A 224 -50.17 2.69 35.78
C GLY A 224 -50.94 1.89 36.81
#